data_AF-A0A932PCR3-F1
#
_entry.id   AF-A0A932PCR3-F1
#
_cell.length_a   1.000
_cell.length_b   1.000
_cell.length_c   1.000
_cell.angle_alpha   90.00
_cell.angle_beta   90.00
_cell.angle_gamma   90.00
#
_symmetry.space_group_name_H-M   'P 1'
#
loop_
_entity.id
_entity.type
_entity.pdbx_description
1 polymer ?
#
loop_
_entity_poly.entity_id
_entity_poly.type
_entity_poly.pdbx_seq_one_letter_code
_entity_poly.pdbx_strand_id
1 'polypeptide(L)'
;MAAILTKQAEYRKHYPDSPADLLSRSSNGISVWTAVAKEAQTHKDEILEVFAEIGTALDHPVQLAGFQATLQAILDDSLARFQPEQIDVEFTAIAYARYLPPQREWTNRFGQRHSFDDLADVLASRTLGWTVCYGTHVPYALVTLLRVDEQVPILSPLRRRLARQRLAEVSRLLVRTQYKNGAWGPDWWNDAPGPGGASENPNPEVSVSNFIRATGHHLEWIALAPKDLRPPDANVEKAAQWVVSTTLAQPQGILSTYYGEFSHGARALLLLSGSKPFPRATRFVSEPSQQHAEGEARAAGGSPSHSGAEFQ
;
A
#
# COMPACT_ATOMS: atom_id res chain seq x y z
N MET A 1 -5.50 11.25 13.73
CA MET A 1 -4.49 11.07 12.66
C MET A 1 -4.98 11.58 11.31
N ALA A 2 -6.14 11.16 10.78
CA ALA A 2 -6.61 11.61 9.46
C ALA A 2 -6.55 13.14 9.23
N ALA A 3 -6.96 13.95 10.22
CA ALA A 3 -6.92 15.41 10.09
C ALA A 3 -5.51 16.00 9.89
N ILE A 4 -4.45 15.40 10.43
CA ILE A 4 -3.07 15.85 10.23
C ILE A 4 -2.66 15.62 8.77
N LEU A 5 -3.13 14.54 8.16
CA LEU A 5 -2.80 14.16 6.79
C LEU A 5 -3.71 14.82 5.73
N THR A 6 -4.86 15.37 6.13
CA THR A 6 -5.82 15.98 5.19
C THR A 6 -6.06 17.46 5.40
N LYS A 7 -5.56 18.07 6.49
CA LYS A 7 -5.73 19.50 6.77
C LYS A 7 -4.38 20.16 7.02
N GLN A 8 -3.97 21.01 6.10
CA GLN A 8 -2.68 21.71 6.17
C GLN A 8 -2.53 22.54 7.45
N ALA A 9 -3.62 23.14 7.94
CA ALA A 9 -3.63 23.87 9.21
C ALA A 9 -3.39 22.98 10.43
N GLU A 10 -3.91 21.75 10.44
CA GLU A 10 -3.66 20.81 11.55
C GLU A 10 -2.23 20.28 11.49
N TYR A 11 -1.73 19.93 10.30
CA TYR A 11 -0.32 19.58 10.11
C TYR A 11 0.63 20.65 10.68
N ARG A 12 0.39 21.93 10.37
CA ARG A 12 1.22 23.05 10.86
C ARG A 12 1.17 23.24 12.38
N LYS A 13 0.11 22.82 13.08
CA LYS A 13 0.09 22.84 14.56
C LYS A 13 1.03 21.80 15.16
N HIS A 14 1.19 20.66 14.50
CA HIS A 14 2.06 19.58 14.97
C HIS A 14 3.52 19.72 14.50
N TYR A 15 3.72 20.36 13.34
CA TYR A 15 5.02 20.59 12.74
C TYR A 15 5.21 22.07 12.34
N PRO A 16 5.24 22.99 13.33
CA PRO A 16 5.31 24.43 13.07
C PRO A 16 6.60 24.81 12.33
N ASP A 17 7.71 24.14 12.65
CA ASP A 17 9.03 24.41 12.11
C ASP A 17 9.31 23.67 10.78
N SER A 18 8.30 23.00 10.22
CA SER A 18 8.48 22.27 8.96
C SER A 18 8.86 23.24 7.82
N PRO A 19 9.90 22.94 7.03
CA PRO A 19 10.36 23.84 5.97
C PRO A 19 9.36 23.93 4.80
N ALA A 20 8.38 23.03 4.71
CA ALA A 20 7.39 23.00 3.65
C ALA A 20 6.01 22.55 4.16
N ASP A 21 4.98 22.88 3.38
CA ASP A 21 3.66 22.33 3.59
C ASP A 21 3.62 20.85 3.17
N LEU A 22 3.00 19.98 3.98
CA LEU A 22 2.76 18.60 3.59
C LEU A 22 1.94 18.51 2.30
N LEU A 23 0.93 19.37 2.18
CA LEU A 23 0.03 19.44 1.03
C LEU A 23 0.19 20.79 0.33
N SER A 24 0.45 20.76 -0.98
CA SER A 24 0.53 21.99 -1.78
C SER A 24 -0.18 21.84 -3.12
N ARG A 25 -0.72 22.95 -3.64
CA ARG A 25 -1.40 22.95 -4.93
C ARG A 25 -0.41 22.64 -6.06
N SER A 26 -0.88 21.89 -7.04
CA SER A 26 -0.15 21.62 -8.28
C SER A 26 -1.00 21.95 -9.51
N SER A 27 -0.43 21.84 -10.70
CA SER A 27 -1.19 21.98 -11.95
C SER A 27 -2.22 20.86 -12.17
N ASN A 28 -2.09 19.74 -11.45
CA ASN A 28 -2.88 18.52 -11.66
C ASN A 28 -3.69 18.11 -10.43
N GLY A 29 -3.73 18.94 -9.38
CA GLY A 29 -4.44 18.63 -8.13
C GLY A 29 -3.67 19.07 -6.89
N ILE A 30 -3.47 18.14 -5.96
CA ILE A 30 -2.71 18.35 -4.72
C ILE A 30 -1.48 17.46 -4.73
N SER A 31 -0.32 18.09 -4.58
CA SER A 31 0.94 17.39 -4.37
C SER A 31 1.21 17.17 -2.89
N VAL A 32 1.78 16.01 -2.57
CA VAL A 32 2.27 15.68 -1.24
C VAL A 32 3.78 15.88 -1.21
N TRP A 33 4.26 16.65 -0.23
CA TRP A 33 5.69 16.87 -0.05
C TRP A 33 6.39 15.58 0.40
N THR A 34 7.33 15.12 -0.42
CA THR A 34 8.15 13.94 -0.15
C THR A 34 9.60 14.37 0.11
N ALA A 35 10.16 13.99 1.26
CA ALA A 35 11.55 14.27 1.63
C ALA A 35 12.04 13.32 2.73
N VAL A 36 13.36 13.20 2.88
CA VAL A 36 13.98 12.53 4.04
C VAL A 36 13.97 13.49 5.23
N ALA A 37 12.78 13.74 5.79
CA ALA A 37 12.55 14.62 6.93
C ALA A 37 11.39 14.07 7.77
N LYS A 38 11.43 14.26 9.09
CA LYS A 38 10.40 13.75 10.02
C LYS A 38 9.02 14.37 9.72
N GLU A 39 9.02 15.56 9.15
CA GLU A 39 7.86 16.36 8.84
C GLU A 39 7.29 16.05 7.44
N ALA A 40 8.00 15.29 6.61
CA ALA A 40 7.59 14.98 5.25
C ALA A 40 7.06 13.55 5.12
N GLN A 41 6.36 13.28 4.02
CA GLN A 41 6.21 11.91 3.56
C GLN A 41 7.59 11.39 3.14
N THR A 42 8.00 10.20 3.58
CA THR A 42 9.33 9.70 3.22
C THR A 42 9.32 8.99 1.87
N HIS A 43 8.20 8.31 1.54
CA HIS A 43 8.07 7.52 0.32
C HIS A 43 6.99 8.06 -0.60
N LYS A 44 7.23 8.09 -1.91
CA LYS A 44 6.22 8.58 -2.86
C LYS A 44 4.93 7.74 -2.76
N ASP A 45 3.78 8.42 -2.75
CA ASP A 45 2.42 7.85 -2.64
C ASP A 45 2.10 7.07 -1.34
N GLU A 46 2.95 7.09 -0.31
CA GLU A 46 2.71 6.42 0.97
C GLU A 46 1.43 6.88 1.67
N ILE A 47 1.15 8.19 1.73
CA ILE A 47 -0.10 8.71 2.31
C ILE A 47 -1.32 8.21 1.52
N LEU A 48 -1.19 8.14 0.19
CA LEU A 48 -2.27 7.65 -0.66
C LEU A 48 -2.53 6.15 -0.44
N GLU A 49 -1.46 5.37 -0.27
CA GLU A 49 -1.51 3.96 0.12
C GLU A 49 -2.20 3.77 1.46
N VAL A 50 -1.81 4.52 2.50
CA VAL A 50 -2.43 4.46 3.82
C VAL A 50 -3.94 4.76 3.75
N PHE A 51 -4.36 5.78 3.00
CA PHE A 51 -5.78 6.07 2.83
C PHE A 51 -6.53 4.94 2.12
N ALA A 52 -5.90 4.34 1.10
CA ALA A 52 -6.46 3.23 0.35
C ALA A 52 -6.63 1.98 1.24
N GLU A 53 -5.63 1.69 2.06
CA GLU A 53 -5.57 0.57 3.00
C GLU A 53 -6.70 0.60 4.03
N ILE A 54 -6.97 1.79 4.58
CA ILE A 54 -8.04 1.99 5.57
C ILE A 54 -9.43 2.20 4.94
N GLY A 55 -9.52 2.20 3.61
CA GLY A 55 -10.78 2.33 2.86
C GLY A 55 -11.37 3.73 2.89
N THR A 56 -10.52 4.77 2.89
CA THR A 56 -10.97 6.16 2.76
C THR A 56 -11.40 6.42 1.32
N ALA A 57 -12.60 6.96 1.13
CA ALA A 57 -13.14 7.26 -0.18
C ALA A 57 -12.42 8.45 -0.85
N LEU A 58 -12.39 8.48 -2.18
CA LEU A 58 -11.73 9.54 -2.96
C LEU A 58 -12.41 10.90 -2.83
N ASP A 59 -13.68 10.95 -2.40
CA ASP A 59 -14.40 12.18 -2.08
C ASP A 59 -14.08 12.73 -0.67
N HIS A 60 -13.21 12.05 0.09
CA HIS A 60 -12.83 12.51 1.43
C HIS A 60 -12.20 13.91 1.36
N PRO A 61 -12.69 14.88 2.17
CA PRO A 61 -12.22 16.26 2.09
C PRO A 61 -10.73 16.43 2.44
N VAL A 62 -10.05 17.25 1.64
CA VAL A 62 -8.68 17.71 1.86
C VAL A 62 -8.68 19.24 1.88
N GLN A 63 -8.06 19.83 2.90
CA GLN A 63 -8.11 21.26 3.20
C GLN A 63 -6.72 21.88 3.18
N LEU A 64 -6.50 22.80 2.25
CA LEU A 64 -5.36 23.71 2.20
C LEU A 64 -5.81 25.12 2.60
N ALA A 65 -4.87 26.02 2.88
CA ALA A 65 -5.20 27.42 3.17
C ALA A 65 -5.95 28.05 1.98
N GLY A 66 -7.24 28.35 2.16
CA GLY A 66 -8.10 28.95 1.14
C GLY A 66 -8.47 28.05 -0.04
N PHE A 67 -8.20 26.74 0.05
CA PHE A 67 -8.49 25.79 -1.03
C PHE A 67 -9.03 24.47 -0.45
N GLN A 68 -10.19 24.04 -0.94
CA GLN A 68 -10.78 22.74 -0.61
C GLN A 68 -10.70 21.84 -1.83
N ALA A 69 -10.32 20.59 -1.60
CA ALA A 69 -10.37 19.53 -2.59
C ALA A 69 -10.72 18.22 -1.89
N THR A 70 -10.45 17.10 -2.56
CA THR A 70 -10.65 15.77 -2.02
C THR A 70 -9.40 14.91 -2.23
N LEU A 71 -9.41 13.69 -1.69
CA LEU A 71 -8.36 12.71 -1.90
C LEU A 71 -8.17 12.38 -3.41
N GLN A 72 -9.23 12.50 -4.22
CA GLN A 72 -9.16 12.41 -5.69
C GLN A 72 -8.09 13.36 -6.26
N ALA A 73 -7.99 14.60 -5.76
CA ALA A 73 -7.00 15.55 -6.26
C ALA A 73 -5.55 15.15 -5.95
N ILE A 74 -5.33 14.33 -4.91
CA ILE A 74 -4.01 13.74 -4.61
C ILE A 74 -3.73 12.58 -5.58
N LEU A 75 -4.72 11.72 -5.83
CA LEU A 75 -4.62 10.64 -6.81
C LEU A 75 -4.37 11.18 -8.22
N ASP A 76 -5.10 12.19 -8.67
CA ASP A 76 -4.95 12.81 -9.99
C ASP A 76 -3.52 13.34 -10.19
N ASP A 77 -2.96 13.96 -9.16
CA ASP A 77 -1.61 14.47 -9.18
C ASP A 77 -0.56 13.35 -9.26
N SER A 78 -0.79 12.26 -8.53
CA SER A 78 0.05 11.06 -8.57
C SER A 78 0.03 10.44 -9.97
N LEU A 79 -1.16 10.19 -10.54
CA LEU A 79 -1.34 9.62 -11.89
C LEU A 79 -0.66 10.48 -12.96
N ALA A 80 -0.82 11.80 -12.85
CA ALA A 80 -0.25 12.74 -13.80
C ALA A 80 1.29 12.72 -13.80
N ARG A 81 1.94 12.35 -12.68
CA ARG A 81 3.41 12.29 -12.54
C ARG A 81 3.97 10.88 -12.44
N PHE A 82 3.15 9.87 -12.69
CA PHE A 82 3.55 8.48 -12.56
C PHE A 82 4.70 8.16 -13.54
N GLN A 83 5.70 7.45 -13.02
CA GLN A 83 6.81 6.86 -13.78
C GLN A 83 7.07 5.45 -13.22
N PRO A 84 7.07 4.40 -14.05
CA PRO A 84 7.25 3.02 -13.60
C PRO A 84 8.55 2.80 -12.80
N GLU A 85 9.63 3.46 -13.17
CA GLU A 85 10.97 3.27 -12.60
C GLU A 85 11.18 4.02 -11.28
N GLN A 86 10.17 4.70 -10.74
CA GLN A 86 10.30 5.39 -9.45
C GLN A 86 10.70 4.40 -8.34
N ILE A 87 11.50 4.87 -7.37
CA ILE A 87 12.12 3.99 -6.35
C ILE A 87 11.04 3.24 -5.54
N ASP A 88 10.02 3.97 -5.08
CA ASP A 88 8.98 3.49 -4.17
C ASP A 88 7.66 3.18 -4.91
N VAL A 89 7.74 2.41 -6.00
CA VAL A 89 6.58 2.07 -6.84
C VAL A 89 5.57 1.15 -6.14
N GLU A 90 6.00 0.43 -5.11
CA GLU A 90 5.17 -0.45 -4.29
C GLU A 90 3.97 0.27 -3.66
N PHE A 91 4.14 1.46 -3.07
CA PHE A 91 3.04 2.21 -2.46
C PHE A 91 2.06 2.69 -3.53
N THR A 92 2.58 3.18 -4.66
CA THR A 92 1.77 3.55 -5.83
C THR A 92 0.93 2.38 -6.32
N ALA A 93 1.53 1.19 -6.43
CA ALA A 93 0.82 0.01 -6.90
C ALA A 93 -0.33 -0.39 -5.95
N ILE A 94 -0.10 -0.33 -4.64
CA ILE A 94 -1.13 -0.63 -3.64
C ILE A 94 -2.27 0.40 -3.71
N ALA A 95 -1.92 1.68 -3.76
CA ALA A 95 -2.89 2.77 -3.87
C ALA A 95 -3.74 2.67 -5.15
N TYR A 96 -3.08 2.53 -6.31
CA TYR A 96 -3.76 2.50 -7.60
C TYR A 96 -4.65 1.26 -7.74
N ALA A 97 -4.18 0.10 -7.25
CA ALA A 97 -4.98 -1.13 -7.28
C ALA A 97 -6.29 -0.98 -6.51
N ARG A 98 -6.32 -0.17 -5.46
CA ARG A 98 -7.53 0.01 -4.64
C ARG A 98 -8.45 1.12 -5.16
N TYR A 99 -7.90 2.11 -5.86
CA TYR A 99 -8.64 3.32 -6.27
C TYR A 99 -9.03 3.41 -7.74
N LEU A 100 -8.26 2.84 -8.67
CA LEU A 100 -8.55 2.98 -10.10
C LEU A 100 -9.55 1.97 -10.66
N PRO A 101 -9.65 0.70 -10.21
CA PRO A 101 -10.57 -0.24 -10.83
C PRO A 101 -12.01 0.29 -10.86
N PRO A 102 -12.76 0.07 -11.95
CA PRO A 102 -12.44 -0.82 -13.08
C PRO A 102 -11.56 -0.20 -14.18
N GLN A 103 -11.10 1.04 -14.05
CA GLN A 103 -10.16 1.63 -15.00
C GLN A 103 -8.83 0.87 -14.93
N ARG A 104 -8.38 0.31 -16.07
CA ARG A 104 -7.19 -0.56 -16.15
C ARG A 104 -5.92 0.15 -16.59
N GLU A 105 -6.09 1.33 -17.16
CA GLU A 105 -5.04 2.08 -17.81
C GLU A 105 -5.24 3.58 -17.57
N TRP A 106 -4.16 4.33 -17.60
CA TRP A 106 -4.18 5.79 -17.49
C TRP A 106 -3.11 6.39 -18.38
N THR A 107 -3.26 7.67 -18.70
CA THR A 107 -2.23 8.44 -19.41
C THR A 107 -1.71 9.51 -18.48
N ASN A 108 -0.40 9.54 -18.26
CA ASN A 108 0.21 10.57 -17.43
C ASN A 108 0.33 11.91 -18.19
N ARG A 109 0.77 12.97 -17.52
CA ARG A 109 0.86 14.31 -18.13
C ARG A 109 1.89 14.42 -19.28
N PHE A 110 2.73 13.41 -19.45
CA PHE A 110 3.75 13.33 -20.49
C PHE A 110 3.24 12.60 -21.74
N GLY A 111 1.96 12.20 -21.77
CA GLY A 111 1.35 11.44 -22.87
C GLY A 111 1.72 9.96 -22.86
N GLN A 112 2.33 9.45 -21.79
CA GLN A 112 2.68 8.03 -21.66
C GLN A 112 1.48 7.26 -21.10
N ARG A 113 1.09 6.20 -21.80
CA ARG A 113 0.04 5.26 -21.37
C ARG A 113 0.65 4.21 -20.45
N HIS A 114 -0.01 3.97 -19.33
CA HIS A 114 0.38 3.01 -18.29
C HIS A 114 -0.82 2.14 -17.93
N SER A 115 -0.53 1.03 -17.28
CA SER A 115 -1.48 0.00 -16.90
C SER A 115 -1.03 -0.74 -15.63
N PHE A 116 -1.91 -1.56 -15.08
CA PHE A 116 -1.53 -2.47 -13.99
C PHE A 116 -0.51 -3.53 -14.41
N ASP A 117 -0.41 -3.83 -15.70
CA ASP A 117 0.61 -4.75 -16.22
C ASP A 117 2.02 -4.14 -16.08
N ASP A 118 2.16 -2.83 -16.28
CA ASP A 118 3.45 -2.11 -16.10
C ASP A 118 3.89 -2.14 -14.63
N LEU A 119 2.95 -1.94 -13.69
CA LEU A 119 3.21 -2.07 -12.26
C LEU A 119 3.65 -3.49 -11.89
N ALA A 120 2.96 -4.51 -12.41
CA ALA A 120 3.32 -5.91 -12.16
C ALA A 120 4.71 -6.27 -12.71
N ASP A 121 5.08 -5.75 -13.87
CA ASP A 121 6.40 -5.96 -14.47
C ASP A 121 7.52 -5.36 -13.63
N VAL A 122 7.39 -4.09 -13.23
CA VAL A 122 8.39 -3.44 -12.40
C VAL A 122 8.52 -4.16 -11.07
N LEU A 123 7.42 -4.44 -10.37
CA LEU A 123 7.45 -5.13 -9.08
C LEU A 123 8.07 -6.53 -9.17
N ALA A 124 7.72 -7.30 -10.20
CA ALA A 124 8.25 -8.65 -10.37
C ALA A 124 9.75 -8.68 -10.69
N SER A 125 10.27 -7.64 -11.35
CA SER A 125 11.68 -7.51 -11.72
C SER A 125 12.57 -6.89 -10.64
N ARG A 126 12.00 -6.31 -9.56
CA ARG A 126 12.80 -5.72 -8.47
C ARG A 126 13.69 -6.76 -7.81
N THR A 127 14.94 -6.38 -7.57
CA THR A 127 15.87 -7.13 -6.71
C THR A 127 15.30 -7.23 -5.29
N LEU A 128 15.25 -8.44 -4.73
CA LEU A 128 14.77 -8.66 -3.36
C LEU A 128 15.68 -7.93 -2.36
N GLY A 129 15.09 -7.43 -1.28
CA GLY A 129 15.85 -6.74 -0.22
C GLY A 129 16.25 -5.30 -0.53
N TRP A 130 16.16 -4.86 -1.79
CA TRP A 130 16.78 -3.62 -2.27
C TRP A 130 15.85 -2.41 -2.37
N THR A 131 14.74 -2.42 -1.61
CA THR A 131 13.86 -1.24 -1.43
C THR A 131 13.53 -1.04 0.05
N VAL A 132 12.65 -0.08 0.33
CA VAL A 132 12.30 0.34 1.69
C VAL A 132 11.66 -0.80 2.47
N CYS A 133 11.75 -0.74 3.81
CA CYS A 133 11.32 -1.83 4.69
C CYS A 133 11.90 -3.20 4.26
N TYR A 134 13.15 -3.21 3.77
CA TYR A 134 13.85 -4.40 3.27
C TYR A 134 13.18 -5.06 2.06
N GLY A 135 12.47 -4.30 1.22
CA GLY A 135 11.79 -4.86 0.04
C GLY A 135 10.52 -5.65 0.33
N THR A 136 10.01 -5.61 1.56
CA THR A 136 8.84 -6.39 1.97
C THR A 136 7.52 -5.85 1.41
N HIS A 137 7.47 -4.60 0.95
CA HIS A 137 6.30 -4.04 0.27
C HIS A 137 6.12 -4.57 -1.15
N VAL A 138 7.16 -5.09 -1.81
CA VAL A 138 7.04 -5.69 -3.15
C VAL A 138 6.07 -6.88 -3.16
N PRO A 139 6.24 -7.94 -2.33
CA PRO A 139 5.25 -9.02 -2.27
C PRO A 139 3.88 -8.53 -1.77
N TYR A 140 3.83 -7.49 -0.92
CA TYR A 140 2.57 -6.88 -0.48
C TYR A 140 1.79 -6.20 -1.62
N ALA A 141 2.48 -5.45 -2.48
CA ALA A 141 1.89 -4.83 -3.66
C ALA A 141 1.43 -5.89 -4.68
N LEU A 142 2.24 -6.92 -4.93
CA LEU A 142 1.89 -8.01 -5.85
C LEU A 142 0.64 -8.79 -5.38
N VAL A 143 0.54 -9.10 -4.08
CA VAL A 143 -0.66 -9.77 -3.57
C VAL A 143 -1.89 -8.85 -3.64
N THR A 144 -1.72 -7.55 -3.41
CA THR A 144 -2.80 -6.57 -3.54
C THR A 144 -3.33 -6.53 -4.98
N LEU A 145 -2.45 -6.47 -5.98
CA LEU A 145 -2.83 -6.54 -7.39
C LEU A 145 -3.62 -7.81 -7.71
N LEU A 146 -3.16 -8.98 -7.23
CA LEU A 146 -3.87 -10.24 -7.44
C LEU A 146 -5.25 -10.26 -6.78
N ARG A 147 -5.40 -9.72 -5.57
CA ARG A 147 -6.68 -9.69 -4.84
C ARG A 147 -7.70 -8.74 -5.44
N VAL A 148 -7.22 -7.63 -5.98
CA VAL A 148 -8.06 -6.72 -6.77
C VAL A 148 -8.46 -7.38 -8.08
N ASP A 149 -7.52 -7.99 -8.79
CA ASP A 149 -7.75 -8.67 -10.08
C ASP A 149 -8.76 -9.84 -9.98
N GLU A 150 -8.80 -10.53 -8.83
CA GLU A 150 -9.81 -11.55 -8.51
C GLU A 150 -11.24 -10.97 -8.44
N GLN A 151 -11.40 -9.69 -8.11
CA GLN A 151 -12.70 -9.01 -7.98
C GLN A 151 -13.07 -8.24 -9.25
N VAL A 152 -12.10 -7.54 -9.82
CA VAL A 152 -12.25 -6.73 -11.02
C VAL A 152 -11.01 -6.96 -11.88
N PRO A 153 -11.12 -7.64 -13.05
CA PRO A 153 -9.96 -7.97 -13.86
C PRO A 153 -9.18 -6.72 -14.29
N ILE A 154 -7.96 -6.61 -13.79
CA ILE A 154 -7.04 -5.50 -14.09
C ILE A 154 -5.76 -5.98 -14.79
N LEU A 155 -5.30 -7.20 -14.50
CA LEU A 155 -4.09 -7.80 -15.06
C LEU A 155 -4.38 -8.66 -16.28
N SER A 156 -3.45 -8.65 -17.25
CA SER A 156 -3.45 -9.68 -18.29
C SER A 156 -3.12 -11.06 -17.71
N PRO A 157 -3.50 -12.16 -18.39
CA PRO A 157 -3.16 -13.51 -17.95
C PRO A 157 -1.65 -13.74 -17.77
N LEU A 158 -0.82 -13.07 -18.59
CA LEU A 158 0.64 -13.17 -18.49
C LEU A 158 1.15 -12.51 -17.21
N ARG A 159 0.73 -11.27 -16.92
CA ARG A 159 1.18 -10.54 -15.73
C ARG A 159 0.60 -11.09 -14.43
N ARG A 160 -0.61 -11.64 -14.46
CA ARG A 160 -1.14 -12.45 -13.36
C ARG A 160 -0.21 -13.63 -13.03
N ARG A 161 0.23 -14.40 -14.04
CA ARG A 161 1.16 -15.52 -13.82
C ARG A 161 2.51 -15.05 -13.28
N LEU A 162 3.04 -13.95 -13.82
CA LEU A 162 4.30 -13.36 -13.36
C LEU A 162 4.25 -12.98 -11.87
N ALA A 163 3.20 -12.26 -11.45
CA ALA A 163 3.00 -11.88 -10.05
C ALA A 163 2.92 -13.11 -9.13
N ARG A 164 2.17 -14.15 -9.54
CA ARG A 164 2.09 -15.42 -8.79
C ARG A 164 3.44 -16.12 -8.69
N GLN A 165 4.19 -16.18 -9.79
CA GLN A 165 5.53 -16.79 -9.80
C GLN A 165 6.46 -16.07 -8.82
N ARG A 166 6.47 -14.73 -8.84
CA ARG A 166 7.32 -13.94 -7.94
C ARG A 166 6.97 -14.17 -6.47
N LEU A 167 5.68 -14.21 -6.13
CA LEU A 167 5.25 -14.53 -4.76
C LEU A 167 5.64 -15.95 -4.34
N ALA A 168 5.55 -16.93 -5.24
CA ALA A 168 5.99 -18.29 -4.96
C ALA A 168 7.51 -18.39 -4.74
N GLU A 169 8.32 -17.60 -5.48
CA GLU A 169 9.77 -17.49 -5.24
C GLU A 169 10.07 -16.92 -3.85
N VAL A 170 9.41 -15.81 -3.48
CA VAL A 170 9.53 -15.19 -2.16
C VAL A 170 9.11 -16.17 -1.06
N SER A 171 7.97 -16.84 -1.23
CA SER A 171 7.49 -17.86 -0.28
C SER A 171 8.53 -18.95 -0.03
N ARG A 172 9.11 -19.54 -1.08
CA ARG A 172 10.16 -20.56 -0.95
C ARG A 172 11.40 -20.02 -0.26
N LEU A 173 11.77 -18.76 -0.53
CA LEU A 173 12.90 -18.11 0.11
C LEU A 173 12.66 -17.93 1.61
N LEU A 174 11.48 -17.44 2.01
CA LEU A 174 11.13 -17.28 3.42
C LEU A 174 11.19 -18.59 4.21
N VAL A 175 10.85 -19.72 3.59
CA VAL A 175 11.02 -21.04 4.23
C VAL A 175 12.49 -21.33 4.53
N ARG A 176 13.41 -20.97 3.63
CA ARG A 176 14.86 -21.22 3.79
C ARG A 176 15.54 -20.23 4.74
N THR A 177 15.05 -18.99 4.79
CA THR A 177 15.68 -17.90 5.55
C THR A 177 15.02 -17.60 6.89
N GLN A 178 13.99 -18.36 7.28
CA GLN A 178 13.39 -18.22 8.61
C GLN A 178 14.38 -18.66 9.71
N TYR A 179 14.55 -17.81 10.71
CA TYR A 179 15.37 -18.11 11.88
C TYR A 179 14.73 -19.22 12.75
N LYS A 180 15.52 -19.93 13.57
CA LYS A 180 15.00 -21.02 14.44
C LYS A 180 13.88 -20.56 15.38
N ASN A 181 13.92 -19.30 15.81
CA ASN A 181 12.91 -18.69 16.67
C ASN A 181 11.62 -18.28 15.92
N GLY A 182 11.56 -18.44 14.59
CA GLY A 182 10.42 -18.11 13.75
C GLY A 182 10.49 -16.75 13.05
N ALA A 183 11.43 -15.87 13.39
CA ALA A 183 11.50 -14.54 12.81
C ALA A 183 12.10 -14.53 11.39
N TRP A 184 11.89 -13.42 10.68
CA TRP A 184 12.70 -12.98 9.54
C TRP A 184 13.37 -11.65 9.87
N GLY A 185 14.61 -11.50 9.42
CA GLY A 185 15.43 -10.31 9.64
C GLY A 185 15.49 -9.37 8.42
N PRO A 186 16.21 -8.24 8.53
CA PRO A 186 16.55 -7.35 7.42
C PRO A 186 17.20 -8.04 6.21
N ASP A 187 17.79 -9.19 6.46
CA ASP A 187 18.55 -10.04 5.55
C ASP A 187 17.73 -11.22 5.01
N TRP A 188 16.40 -11.22 5.15
CA TRP A 188 15.51 -12.30 4.69
C TRP A 188 15.70 -12.71 3.22
N TRP A 189 16.21 -11.78 2.40
CA TRP A 189 16.49 -11.95 0.98
C TRP A 189 17.81 -12.67 0.70
N ASN A 190 18.69 -12.76 1.69
CA ASN A 190 19.99 -13.39 1.57
C ASN A 190 19.87 -14.90 1.79
N ASP A 191 19.89 -15.66 0.69
CA ASP A 191 19.88 -17.13 0.70
C ASP A 191 21.28 -17.73 0.91
N ALA A 192 22.31 -16.90 1.16
CA ALA A 192 23.60 -17.42 1.57
C ALA A 192 23.40 -18.12 2.93
N PRO A 193 23.77 -19.40 3.06
CA PRO A 193 23.85 -19.99 4.38
C PRO A 193 24.88 -19.18 5.15
N GLY A 194 24.43 -18.40 6.14
CA GLY A 194 25.29 -18.05 7.26
C GLY A 194 25.90 -19.35 7.81
N PRO A 195 27.01 -19.30 8.55
CA PRO A 195 27.62 -20.50 9.12
C PRO A 195 26.57 -21.26 9.95
N GLY A 196 25.99 -22.31 9.37
CA GLY A 196 24.78 -22.99 9.85
C GLY A 196 23.49 -22.44 9.21
N GLY A 197 22.85 -23.24 8.35
CA GLY A 197 21.50 -22.95 7.83
C GLY A 197 20.54 -22.55 8.96
N ALA A 198 19.69 -21.55 8.70
CA ALA A 198 18.94 -20.80 9.71
C ALA A 198 19.86 -20.31 10.86
N SER A 199 20.43 -19.10 10.71
CA SER A 199 21.23 -18.46 11.75
C SER A 199 20.62 -18.70 13.14
N GLU A 200 21.45 -19.17 14.08
CA GLU A 200 20.97 -19.65 15.37
C GLU A 200 20.29 -18.55 16.19
N ASN A 201 20.63 -17.28 15.95
CA ASN A 201 20.02 -16.13 16.61
C ASN A 201 20.08 -14.87 15.73
N PRO A 202 19.12 -13.94 15.90
CA PRO A 202 19.22 -12.57 15.41
C PRO A 202 20.60 -11.98 15.71
N ASN A 203 21.22 -11.26 14.76
CA ASN A 203 22.39 -10.46 15.08
C ASN A 203 22.03 -9.52 16.25
N PRO A 204 22.68 -9.62 17.42
CA PRO A 204 22.32 -8.84 18.60
C PRO A 204 22.49 -7.33 18.40
N GLU A 205 23.25 -6.90 17.38
CA GLU A 205 23.39 -5.50 17.00
C GLU A 205 22.19 -4.95 16.21
N VAL A 206 21.35 -5.84 15.67
CA VAL A 206 20.15 -5.44 14.93
C VAL A 206 18.99 -5.28 15.90
N SER A 207 18.43 -4.07 15.95
CA SER A 207 17.27 -3.76 16.80
C SER A 207 16.11 -4.74 16.60
N VAL A 208 15.44 -5.11 17.70
CA VAL A 208 14.21 -5.91 17.70
C VAL A 208 13.13 -5.31 16.79
N SER A 209 13.06 -3.98 16.68
CA SER A 209 12.11 -3.30 15.79
C SER A 209 12.34 -3.64 14.32
N ASN A 210 13.59 -3.91 13.90
CA ASN A 210 13.90 -4.31 12.53
C ASN A 210 13.40 -5.72 12.21
N PHE A 211 13.49 -6.65 13.15
CA PHE A 211 12.93 -7.99 13.01
C PHE A 211 11.40 -7.98 13.03
N ILE A 212 10.80 -7.17 13.92
CA ILE A 212 9.35 -6.96 13.95
C ILE A 212 8.89 -6.36 12.62
N ARG A 213 9.61 -5.38 12.07
CA ARG A 213 9.34 -4.80 10.76
C ARG A 213 9.33 -5.87 9.67
N ALA A 214 10.43 -6.60 9.48
CA ALA A 214 10.53 -7.60 8.44
C ALA A 214 9.49 -8.73 8.61
N THR A 215 9.37 -9.28 9.82
CA THR A 215 8.45 -10.38 10.12
C THR A 215 6.99 -9.94 9.99
N GLY A 216 6.64 -8.77 10.52
CA GLY A 216 5.30 -8.20 10.43
C GLY A 216 4.86 -8.00 8.99
N HIS A 217 5.65 -7.31 8.17
CA HIS A 217 5.32 -7.08 6.75
C HIS A 217 5.17 -8.39 5.97
N HIS A 218 6.01 -9.39 6.25
CA HIS A 218 5.84 -10.69 5.62
C HIS A 218 4.53 -11.38 6.01
N LEU A 219 4.18 -11.36 7.29
CA LEU A 219 2.91 -11.93 7.75
C LEU A 219 1.70 -11.20 7.16
N GLU A 220 1.78 -9.89 6.90
CA GLU A 220 0.69 -9.13 6.27
C GLU A 220 0.38 -9.62 4.87
N TRP A 221 1.38 -9.69 3.98
CA TRP A 221 1.12 -10.16 2.61
C TRP A 221 0.76 -11.65 2.60
N ILE A 222 1.33 -12.47 3.49
CA ILE A 222 0.99 -13.90 3.63
C ILE A 222 -0.48 -14.07 4.02
N ALA A 223 -0.98 -13.25 4.96
CA ALA A 223 -2.38 -13.29 5.38
C ALA A 223 -3.32 -13.03 4.20
N LEU A 224 -2.89 -12.13 3.29
CA LEU A 224 -3.63 -11.82 2.07
C LEU A 224 -3.36 -12.82 0.94
N ALA A 225 -2.29 -13.60 0.90
CA ALA A 225 -1.97 -14.44 -0.27
C ALA A 225 -2.92 -15.64 -0.44
N PRO A 226 -3.17 -16.13 -1.68
CA PRO A 226 -3.75 -17.45 -1.90
C PRO A 226 -2.94 -18.54 -1.20
N LYS A 227 -3.59 -19.60 -0.69
CA LYS A 227 -2.91 -20.64 0.11
C LYS A 227 -1.73 -21.30 -0.61
N ASP A 228 -1.83 -21.49 -1.93
CA ASP A 228 -0.77 -22.09 -2.75
C ASP A 228 0.45 -21.18 -2.96
N LEU A 229 0.37 -19.91 -2.58
CA LEU A 229 1.46 -18.93 -2.65
C LEU A 229 2.06 -18.60 -1.28
N ARG A 230 1.61 -19.24 -0.20
CA ARG A 230 2.11 -19.01 1.16
C ARG A 230 3.23 -20.00 1.51
N PRO A 231 4.15 -19.62 2.42
CA PRO A 231 4.94 -20.61 3.15
C PRO A 231 4.03 -21.63 3.86
N PRO A 232 4.53 -22.82 4.21
CA PRO A 232 3.78 -23.80 5.01
C PRO A 232 3.24 -23.19 6.31
N ASP A 233 2.06 -23.62 6.75
CA ASP A 233 1.38 -23.07 7.93
C ASP A 233 2.29 -23.12 9.18
N ALA A 234 3.09 -24.18 9.35
CA ALA A 234 4.04 -24.29 10.45
C ALA A 234 5.11 -23.16 10.49
N ASN A 235 5.53 -22.65 9.33
CA ASN A 235 6.44 -21.49 9.27
C ASN A 235 5.69 -20.22 9.67
N VAL A 236 4.46 -20.04 9.18
CA VAL A 236 3.61 -18.87 9.49
C VAL A 236 3.28 -18.82 10.98
N GLU A 237 2.91 -19.96 11.57
CA GLU A 237 2.60 -20.09 13.00
C GLU A 237 3.80 -19.70 13.89
N LYS A 238 5.00 -20.20 13.57
CA LYS A 238 6.22 -19.84 14.29
C LYS A 238 6.51 -18.35 14.24
N ALA A 239 6.38 -17.73 13.07
CA ALA A 239 6.57 -16.29 12.90
C ALA A 239 5.52 -15.49 13.68
N ALA A 240 4.24 -15.89 13.63
CA ALA A 240 3.17 -15.24 14.38
C ALA A 240 3.39 -15.34 15.90
N GLN A 241 3.76 -16.52 16.41
CA GLN A 241 4.10 -16.73 17.82
C GLN A 241 5.29 -15.87 18.24
N TRP A 242 6.32 -15.78 17.40
CA TRP A 242 7.47 -14.92 17.64
C TRP A 242 7.02 -13.45 17.79
N VAL A 243 6.25 -12.90 16.83
CA VAL A 243 5.75 -11.51 16.90
C VAL A 243 4.96 -11.25 18.18
N VAL A 244 4.06 -12.16 18.57
CA VAL A 244 3.29 -12.04 19.82
C VAL A 244 4.21 -11.99 21.03
N SER A 245 5.08 -12.99 21.19
CA SER A 245 5.98 -13.10 22.35
C SER A 245 6.92 -11.90 22.46
N THR A 246 7.52 -11.48 21.34
CA THR A 246 8.44 -10.36 21.28
C THR A 246 7.76 -9.04 21.59
N THR A 247 6.55 -8.81 21.07
CA THR A 247 5.77 -7.59 21.33
C THR A 247 5.38 -7.48 22.79
N LEU A 248 4.88 -8.57 23.40
CA LEU A 248 4.47 -8.59 24.81
C LEU A 248 5.65 -8.39 25.78
N ALA A 249 6.86 -8.74 25.35
CA ALA A 249 8.07 -8.55 26.14
C ALA A 249 8.65 -7.12 26.08
N GLN A 250 8.18 -6.26 25.15
CA GLN A 250 8.75 -4.93 25.00
C GLN A 250 8.22 -3.93 26.04
N PRO A 251 9.08 -3.06 26.58
CA PRO A 251 8.64 -1.91 27.37
C PRO A 251 7.78 -0.95 26.55
N GLN A 252 6.83 -0.28 27.20
CA GLN A 252 5.94 0.69 26.55
C GLN A 252 6.70 1.79 25.78
N GLY A 253 7.86 2.24 26.29
CA GLY A 253 8.69 3.24 25.61
C GLY A 253 9.19 2.77 24.23
N ILE A 254 9.54 1.50 24.10
CA ILE A 254 9.96 0.88 22.83
C ILE A 254 8.76 0.76 21.89
N LEU A 255 7.62 0.29 22.40
CA LEU A 255 6.38 0.19 21.61
C LEU A 255 5.92 1.55 21.08
N SER A 256 6.01 2.61 21.89
CA SER A 256 5.65 3.96 21.47
C SER A 256 6.65 4.54 20.47
N THR A 257 7.94 4.25 20.61
CA THR A 257 8.99 4.75 19.71
C THR A 257 8.90 4.09 18.33
N TYR A 258 8.65 2.79 18.29
CA TYR A 258 8.58 1.98 17.06
C TYR A 258 7.14 1.54 16.75
N TYR A 259 6.18 2.43 17.03
CA TYR A 259 4.75 2.12 16.92
C TYR A 259 4.38 1.61 15.53
N GLY A 260 4.97 2.20 14.48
CA GLY A 260 4.76 1.77 13.10
C GLY A 260 5.09 0.28 12.93
N GLU A 261 6.31 -0.12 13.26
CA GLU A 261 6.78 -1.50 13.12
C GLU A 261 5.90 -2.50 13.89
N PHE A 262 5.58 -2.20 15.16
CA PHE A 262 4.73 -3.07 15.97
C PHE A 262 3.27 -3.10 15.50
N SER A 263 2.76 -2.00 14.95
CA SER A 263 1.40 -1.94 14.42
C SER A 263 1.22 -2.80 13.16
N HIS A 264 2.23 -2.90 12.30
CA HIS A 264 2.25 -3.87 11.18
C HIS A 264 2.19 -5.31 11.69
N GLY A 265 2.99 -5.65 12.71
CA GLY A 265 2.92 -6.96 13.36
C GLY A 265 1.53 -7.28 13.92
N ALA A 266 0.92 -6.33 14.63
CA ALA A 266 -0.43 -6.49 15.18
C ALA A 266 -1.49 -6.63 14.07
N ARG A 267 -1.42 -5.83 13.01
CA ARG A 267 -2.30 -5.90 11.84
C ARG A 267 -2.19 -7.27 11.17
N ALA A 268 -0.98 -7.78 10.98
CA ALA A 268 -0.77 -9.10 10.41
C ALA A 268 -1.47 -10.21 11.20
N LEU A 269 -1.34 -10.18 12.54
CA LEU A 269 -1.98 -11.16 13.43
C LEU A 269 -3.51 -11.09 13.35
N LEU A 270 -4.07 -9.88 13.29
CA LEU A 270 -5.52 -9.70 13.09
C LEU A 270 -5.97 -10.34 11.77
N LEU A 271 -5.28 -10.04 10.66
CA LEU A 271 -5.59 -10.61 9.35
C LEU A 271 -5.49 -12.15 9.34
N LEU A 272 -4.45 -12.72 9.95
CA LEU A 272 -4.26 -14.18 10.04
C LEU A 272 -5.36 -14.86 10.87
N SER A 273 -5.86 -14.19 11.91
CA SER A 273 -6.97 -14.71 12.73
C SER A 273 -8.35 -14.62 12.04
N GLY A 274 -8.42 -14.03 10.84
CA GLY A 274 -9.70 -13.71 10.18
C GLY A 274 -10.42 -12.50 10.77
N SER A 275 -9.79 -11.80 11.73
CA SER A 275 -10.31 -10.56 12.31
C SER A 275 -10.04 -9.39 11.39
N LYS A 276 -10.96 -8.42 11.39
CA LYS A 276 -10.83 -7.20 10.59
C LYS A 276 -10.29 -6.09 11.49
N PRO A 277 -9.12 -5.48 11.18
CA PRO A 277 -8.63 -4.36 11.97
C PRO A 277 -9.60 -3.16 11.92
N PHE A 278 -10.30 -2.98 10.79
CA PHE A 278 -11.38 -2.00 10.64
C PHE A 278 -12.50 -2.54 9.72
N PRO A 279 -13.78 -2.20 9.96
CA PRO A 279 -14.91 -2.70 9.15
C PRO A 279 -14.80 -2.43 7.64
N ARG A 280 -14.18 -1.30 7.25
CA ARG A 280 -14.01 -0.86 5.85
C ARG A 280 -12.72 -1.32 5.17
N ALA A 281 -11.71 -1.77 5.92
CA ALA A 281 -10.40 -2.17 5.39
C ALA A 281 -10.42 -3.50 4.60
N THR A 282 -11.58 -4.15 4.47
CA THR A 282 -11.73 -5.47 3.80
C THR A 282 -12.30 -5.42 2.41
N ARG A 283 -12.56 -4.23 1.87
CA ARG A 283 -12.87 -4.06 0.46
C ARG A 283 -11.59 -3.69 -0.26
N PHE A 284 -11.09 -4.60 -1.10
CA PHE A 284 -9.90 -4.31 -1.92
C PHE A 284 -10.20 -3.28 -3.01
N VAL A 285 -11.47 -3.11 -3.38
CA VAL A 285 -11.94 -2.05 -4.28
C VAL A 285 -12.77 -1.06 -3.47
N SER A 286 -12.41 0.22 -3.49
CA SER A 286 -13.26 1.28 -2.91
C SER A 286 -14.58 1.40 -3.69
N GLU A 287 -15.70 1.60 -3.00
CA GLU A 287 -16.96 1.90 -3.71
C GLU A 287 -16.81 3.22 -4.50
N PRO A 288 -17.32 3.30 -5.74
CA PRO A 288 -17.45 4.57 -6.45
C PRO A 288 -18.23 5.55 -5.57
N SER A 289 -17.84 6.84 -5.56
CA SER A 289 -18.65 7.85 -4.90
C SER A 289 -20.06 7.85 -5.50
N GLN A 290 -21.09 7.93 -4.65
CA GLN A 290 -22.49 7.99 -5.11
C GLN A 290 -22.73 9.18 -6.07
N GLN A 291 -21.86 10.19 -6.06
CA GLN A 291 -21.93 11.36 -6.92
C GLN A 291 -21.58 11.09 -8.40
N HIS A 292 -20.76 10.06 -8.70
CA HIS A 292 -20.48 9.71 -10.11
C HIS A 292 -21.63 8.94 -10.77
N ALA A 293 -22.37 8.13 -10.01
CA ALA A 293 -23.53 7.40 -10.54
C ALA A 293 -24.68 8.32 -10.97
N GLU A 294 -24.86 9.47 -10.28
CA GLU A 294 -25.88 10.46 -10.64
C GLU A 294 -25.47 11.34 -11.84
N GLY A 295 -24.16 11.53 -12.05
CA GLY A 295 -23.62 12.29 -13.19
C GLY A 295 -23.83 11.58 -14.53
N GLU A 296 -23.61 10.26 -14.58
CA GLU A 296 -23.86 9.44 -15.78
C GLU A 296 -25.36 9.27 -16.06
N ALA A 297 -26.20 9.16 -15.02
CA ALA A 297 -27.65 9.09 -15.16
C ALA A 297 -28.26 10.40 -15.72
N ARG A 298 -27.70 11.56 -15.36
CA ARG A 298 -28.13 12.86 -15.91
C ARG A 298 -27.62 13.10 -17.33
N ALA A 299 -26.46 12.57 -17.71
CA ALA A 299 -25.96 12.66 -19.08
C ALA A 299 -26.74 11.75 -20.06
N ALA A 300 -27.33 10.66 -19.57
CA ALA A 300 -28.18 9.76 -20.36
C ALA A 300 -29.66 10.20 -20.45
N GLY A 301 -30.10 11.15 -19.63
CA GLY A 301 -31.46 11.70 -19.63
C GLY A 301 -31.61 12.84 -20.65
N GLY A 302 -31.72 12.49 -21.93
CA GLY A 302 -31.84 13.41 -23.05
C GLY A 302 -32.94 14.48 -22.90
N SER A 303 -32.62 15.66 -23.44
CA SER A 303 -33.50 16.81 -23.63
C SER A 303 -34.85 16.43 -24.25
N PRO A 304 -35.99 16.95 -23.76
CA PRO A 304 -37.25 16.89 -24.49
C PRO A 304 -37.15 17.81 -25.71
N SER A 305 -37.31 17.24 -26.89
CA SER A 305 -37.47 17.94 -28.16
C SER A 305 -38.72 18.83 -28.14
N HIS A 306 -38.54 20.13 -28.37
CA HIS A 306 -39.62 21.04 -28.75
C HIS A 306 -39.92 20.93 -30.26
N SER A 307 -41.12 20.47 -30.60
CA SER A 307 -41.81 20.67 -31.89
C SER A 307 -43.27 20.23 -31.70
N GLY A 308 -44.34 20.89 -32.13
CA GLY A 308 -44.63 22.14 -32.84
C GLY A 308 -46.06 22.57 -32.45
N ALA A 309 -46.41 23.85 -32.48
CA ALA A 309 -47.11 24.50 -33.60
C ALA A 309 -48.45 23.85 -33.97
N GLU A 310 -49.55 24.34 -33.38
CA GLU A 310 -50.89 24.27 -33.97
C GLU A 310 -51.42 25.70 -34.19
N PHE A 311 -51.73 26.00 -35.45
CA PHE A 311 -52.61 27.09 -35.86
C PHE A 311 -53.73 26.45 -36.69
N GLN A 312 -54.95 26.49 -36.14
CA GLN A 312 -56.30 26.56 -36.72
C GLN A 312 -57.29 25.70 -35.96
#